data_AF-A0A410G3Z5-F1
#
_entry.id   AF-A0A410G3Z5-F1
#
_cell.length_a   1.000
_cell.length_b   1.000
_cell.length_c   1.000
_cell.angle_alpha   90.00
_cell.angle_beta   90.00
_cell.angle_gamma   90.00
#
_symmetry.space_group_name_H-M   'P 1'
#
loop_
_entity.id
_entity.type
_entity.pdbx_description
1 polymer ?
#
loop_
_entity_poly.entity_id
_entity_poly.type
_entity_poly.pdbx_seq_one_letter_code
_entity_poly.pdbx_strand_id
1 'polypeptide(L)'
;MNEKLDFFPHSEGYVKVIPGGNYYSFQYVFQYKDHLGNIRLSYSDTDGDGSIEPRAEIIEEHNYYPFGLEIYEMDFRQYDPAIGRFTSVDPLAEKAPDWTPYRAFFNNPIRYIDPTGMLEDTYGIDDNGNIRHIDDQKYYDEQGNEVDRLYKMDSKYGVDKNGDYVESNVRDDGSSIVSDLAHSVKTKQYGTSEIGGSTFTANEYIAYADGSEKNEVNRIYDFAAKNSKVEWGLIGFNDKNGNFNYQIGTLGLGGLDGQFGLSSSPSLPRSMGQGLYSIHSHPGENGYQNRLESVYGDSSVGPHYLNNLGYKSYQIYFPSDNKTWGIDRYGRESANVKRIRF
;
A
#
# COMPACT_ATOMS: atom_id res chain seq x y z
N MET A 1 5.87 23.80 -29.89
CA MET A 1 5.85 24.41 -28.55
C MET A 1 4.39 24.58 -28.17
N ASN A 2 3.94 24.02 -27.05
CA ASN A 2 2.55 24.14 -26.60
C ASN A 2 2.37 25.51 -25.94
N GLU A 3 1.43 26.32 -26.44
CA GLU A 3 1.08 27.67 -25.93
C GLU A 3 0.22 27.63 -24.66
N LYS A 4 0.48 26.68 -23.75
CA LYS A 4 -0.32 26.50 -22.53
C LYS A 4 0.45 27.06 -21.33
N LEU A 5 -0.17 27.97 -20.59
CA LEU A 5 0.40 28.53 -19.36
C LEU A 5 0.40 27.45 -18.28
N ASP A 6 1.59 27.05 -17.81
CA ASP A 6 1.75 26.04 -16.76
C ASP A 6 1.87 26.66 -15.36
N PHE A 7 2.57 27.78 -15.23
CA PHE A 7 2.68 28.54 -13.97
C PHE A 7 3.05 30.00 -14.20
N PHE A 8 2.82 30.85 -13.20
CA PHE A 8 3.31 32.24 -13.17
C PHE A 8 3.77 32.64 -11.76
N PRO A 9 4.81 33.48 -11.60
CA PRO A 9 5.36 33.82 -10.30
C PRO A 9 4.52 34.84 -9.52
N HIS A 10 4.64 34.83 -8.19
CA HIS A 10 4.22 35.92 -7.29
C HIS A 10 5.31 36.22 -6.25
N SER A 11 5.08 37.20 -5.36
CA SER A 11 6.09 37.68 -4.40
C SER A 11 6.61 36.63 -3.42
N GLU A 12 5.81 35.60 -3.16
CA GLU A 12 6.04 34.59 -2.12
C GLU A 12 6.23 33.18 -2.71
N GLY A 13 6.27 33.05 -4.04
CA GLY A 13 6.34 31.76 -4.71
C GLY A 13 5.79 31.81 -6.14
N TYR A 14 4.97 30.84 -6.51
CA TYR A 14 4.36 30.78 -7.84
C TYR A 14 2.97 30.17 -7.81
N VAL A 15 2.17 30.52 -8.81
CA VAL A 15 0.84 29.94 -9.02
C VAL A 15 0.93 28.91 -10.14
N LYS A 16 0.59 27.66 -9.82
CA LYS A 16 0.47 26.58 -10.79
C LYS A 16 -0.93 26.60 -11.40
N VAL A 17 -1.00 26.48 -12.72
CA VAL A 17 -2.26 26.46 -13.47
C VAL A 17 -2.67 25.01 -13.68
N ILE A 18 -3.82 24.63 -13.13
CA ILE A 18 -4.38 23.29 -13.28
C ILE A 18 -5.49 23.36 -14.33
N PRO A 19 -5.30 22.76 -15.52
CA PRO A 19 -6.28 22.80 -16.59
C PRO A 19 -7.43 21.81 -16.35
N GLY A 20 -8.65 22.32 -16.18
CA GLY A 20 -9.89 21.55 -16.00
C GLY A 20 -10.86 21.76 -17.16
N GLY A 21 -10.57 21.19 -18.33
CA GLY A 21 -11.41 21.37 -19.52
C GLY A 21 -11.42 22.81 -20.04
N ASN A 22 -12.55 23.51 -19.91
CA ASN A 22 -12.72 24.93 -20.30
C ASN A 22 -12.41 25.92 -19.17
N TYR A 23 -12.04 25.44 -17.98
CA TYR A 23 -11.73 26.27 -16.82
C TYR A 23 -10.29 26.04 -16.35
N TYR A 24 -9.70 27.07 -15.75
CA TYR A 24 -8.42 26.99 -15.06
C TYR A 24 -8.66 27.08 -13.57
N SER A 25 -8.15 26.11 -12.81
CA SER A 25 -7.97 26.27 -11.36
C SER A 25 -6.53 26.67 -11.07
N PHE A 26 -6.33 27.38 -9.98
CA PHE A 26 -5.03 27.93 -9.58
C PHE A 26 -4.64 27.32 -8.24
N GLN A 27 -3.43 26.77 -8.18
CA GLN A 27 -2.82 26.30 -6.94
C GLN A 27 -1.68 27.26 -6.58
N TYR A 28 -1.76 27.86 -5.39
CA TYR A 28 -0.75 28.78 -4.90
C TYR A 28 0.33 28.00 -4.16
N VAL A 29 1.56 28.09 -4.66
CA VAL A 29 2.73 27.45 -4.05
C VAL A 29 3.58 28.52 -3.40
N PHE A 30 3.75 28.42 -2.09
CA PHE A 30 4.58 29.30 -1.29
C PHE A 30 5.98 28.73 -1.13
N GLN A 31 6.98 29.61 -1.14
CA GLN A 31 8.38 29.25 -1.00
C GLN A 31 8.96 29.91 0.24
N TYR A 32 9.38 29.09 1.20
CA TYR A 32 10.20 29.55 2.30
C TYR A 32 11.66 29.61 1.86
N LYS A 33 12.26 30.81 1.95
CA LYS A 33 13.64 31.05 1.56
C LYS A 33 14.51 31.29 2.78
N ASP A 34 15.75 30.80 2.73
CA ASP A 34 16.75 31.16 3.74
C ASP A 34 17.24 32.60 3.58
N HIS A 35 18.10 33.03 4.51
CA HIS A 35 18.69 34.38 4.51
C HIS A 35 19.59 34.68 3.30
N LEU A 36 19.97 33.67 2.51
CA LEU A 36 20.76 33.79 1.29
C LEU A 36 19.87 33.76 0.02
N GLY A 37 18.56 33.53 0.17
CA GLY A 37 17.59 33.50 -0.92
C GLY A 37 17.37 32.12 -1.54
N ASN A 38 17.95 31.04 -0.97
CA ASN A 38 17.71 29.69 -1.46
C ASN A 38 16.34 29.17 -0.98
N ILE A 39 15.61 28.46 -1.83
CA ILE A 39 14.27 27.92 -1.52
C ILE A 39 14.43 26.66 -0.67
N ARG A 40 14.13 26.75 0.63
CA ARG A 40 14.25 25.62 1.56
C ARG A 40 13.03 24.70 1.56
N LEU A 41 11.86 25.28 1.32
CA LEU A 41 10.60 24.56 1.35
C LEU A 41 9.63 25.17 0.36
N SER A 42 8.98 24.32 -0.44
CA SER A 42 7.83 24.67 -1.27
C SER A 42 6.60 23.94 -0.73
N TYR A 43 5.52 24.65 -0.47
CA TYR A 43 4.29 24.08 0.10
C TYR A 43 3.04 24.76 -0.47
N SER A 44 1.90 24.08 -0.39
CA SER A 44 0.61 24.59 -0.86
C SER A 44 -0.48 24.05 0.04
N ASP A 45 -1.32 24.93 0.55
CA ASP A 45 -2.59 24.55 1.19
C ASP A 45 -3.51 24.03 0.07
N THR A 46 -3.59 22.71 -0.05
CA THR A 46 -4.30 22.03 -1.14
C THR A 46 -5.75 21.73 -0.80
N ASP A 47 -6.08 21.61 0.48
CA ASP A 47 -7.43 21.35 0.95
C ASP A 47 -8.18 22.62 1.37
N GLY A 48 -7.48 23.75 1.49
CA GLY A 48 -8.01 25.08 1.75
C GLY A 48 -8.41 25.30 3.21
N ASP A 49 -7.86 24.52 4.14
CA ASP A 49 -8.21 24.60 5.55
C ASP A 49 -7.46 25.71 6.32
N GLY A 50 -6.49 26.36 5.67
CA GLY A 50 -5.68 27.46 6.21
C GLY A 50 -4.52 27.01 7.10
N SER A 51 -4.26 25.71 7.19
CA SER A 51 -3.10 25.09 7.82
C SER A 51 -2.24 24.40 6.75
N ILE A 52 -1.01 24.01 7.10
CA ILE A 52 -0.15 23.22 6.21
C ILE A 52 0.18 21.92 6.91
N GLU A 53 -0.34 20.81 6.41
CA GLU A 53 -0.08 19.47 6.90
C GLU A 53 1.22 18.92 6.26
N PRO A 54 2.34 18.79 7.02
CA PRO A 54 3.67 18.50 6.45
C PRO A 54 3.74 17.21 5.63
N ARG A 55 2.86 16.24 5.90
CA ARG A 55 2.86 14.93 5.23
C ARG A 55 2.15 14.91 3.89
N ALA A 56 1.33 15.91 3.59
CA ALA A 56 0.51 15.93 2.38
C ALA A 56 0.73 17.19 1.51
N GLU A 57 1.18 18.28 2.14
CA GLU A 57 1.10 19.62 1.55
C GLU A 57 2.47 20.29 1.36
N ILE A 58 3.54 19.62 1.80
CA ILE A 58 4.90 19.92 1.37
C ILE A 58 5.09 19.34 -0.03
N ILE A 59 5.39 20.21 -0.99
CA ILE A 59 5.65 19.83 -2.38
C ILE A 59 7.11 19.42 -2.54
N GLU A 60 8.03 20.19 -1.94
CA GLU A 60 9.46 19.98 -2.08
C GLU A 60 10.20 20.58 -0.88
N GLU A 61 11.23 19.88 -0.40
CA GLU A 61 12.14 20.36 0.63
C GLU A 61 13.58 20.28 0.09
N HIS A 62 14.33 21.38 0.21
CA HIS A 62 15.74 21.43 -0.18
C HIS A 62 16.63 21.82 0.99
N ASN A 63 17.64 20.99 1.25
CA ASN A 63 18.65 21.25 2.26
C ASN A 63 19.99 21.61 1.57
N TYR A 64 20.30 22.92 1.57
CA TYR A 64 21.56 23.45 1.06
C TYR A 64 22.64 23.57 2.14
N TYR A 65 23.80 23.01 1.85
CA TYR A 65 25.07 23.20 2.56
C TYR A 65 25.78 24.49 2.12
N PRO A 66 26.85 24.94 2.84
CA PRO A 66 27.65 26.09 2.41
C PRO A 66 28.07 25.98 0.94
N PHE A 67 27.99 27.10 0.21
CA PHE A 67 28.21 27.21 -1.24
C PHE A 67 27.10 26.66 -2.16
N GLY A 68 25.92 26.33 -1.61
CA GLY A 68 24.74 26.01 -2.42
C GLY A 68 24.66 24.56 -2.90
N LEU A 69 25.42 23.66 -2.27
CA LEU A 69 25.31 22.22 -2.53
C LEU A 69 23.98 21.70 -1.98
N GLU A 70 23.14 21.19 -2.87
CA GLU A 70 21.85 20.57 -2.54
C GLU A 70 22.04 19.11 -2.16
N ILE A 71 21.49 18.70 -1.03
CA ILE A 71 21.55 17.33 -0.51
C ILE A 71 20.14 16.89 -0.14
N TYR A 72 19.79 15.66 -0.49
CA TYR A 72 18.57 15.02 -0.02
C TYR A 72 18.81 14.41 1.36
N GLU A 73 18.01 14.81 2.35
CA GLU A 73 18.01 14.16 3.66
C GLU A 73 17.16 12.89 3.58
N MET A 74 17.78 11.76 3.90
CA MET A 74 17.10 10.50 4.17
C MET A 74 17.30 10.16 5.64
N ASP A 75 16.47 9.27 6.18
CA ASP A 75 16.42 8.95 7.61
C ASP A 75 17.79 8.59 8.23
N PHE A 76 18.68 7.97 7.45
CA PHE A 76 19.96 7.47 7.96
C PHE A 76 21.20 8.01 7.24
N ARG A 77 21.05 8.52 6.03
CA ARG A 77 22.16 9.05 5.23
C ARG A 77 21.73 10.27 4.43
N GLN A 78 22.70 11.11 4.15
CA GLN A 78 22.53 12.24 3.27
C GLN A 78 22.96 11.85 1.85
N TYR A 79 22.10 12.08 0.87
CA TYR A 79 22.34 11.75 -0.53
C TYR A 79 22.73 13.00 -1.33
N ASP A 80 23.90 12.95 -1.95
CA ASP A 80 24.36 13.98 -2.88
C ASP A 80 23.98 13.56 -4.32
N PRO A 81 22.97 14.22 -4.92
CA PRO A 81 22.53 13.91 -6.28
C PRO A 81 23.54 14.33 -7.35
N ALA A 82 24.41 15.31 -7.07
CA ALA A 82 25.38 15.82 -8.04
C ALA A 82 26.47 14.79 -8.35
N ILE A 83 26.83 13.96 -7.36
CA ILE A 83 27.80 12.87 -7.52
C ILE A 83 27.17 11.48 -7.47
N GLY A 84 25.87 11.38 -7.22
CA GLY A 84 25.11 10.13 -7.19
C GLY A 84 25.53 9.19 -6.07
N ARG A 85 25.90 9.73 -4.90
CA ARG A 85 26.44 8.96 -3.77
C ARG A 85 25.90 9.44 -2.43
N PHE A 86 25.92 8.57 -1.44
CA PHE A 86 25.76 9.00 -0.05
C PHE A 86 27.02 9.72 0.44
N THR A 87 26.85 10.73 1.27
CA THR A 87 27.94 11.53 1.84
C THR A 87 28.60 10.85 3.05
N SER A 88 27.93 9.88 3.66
CA SER A 88 28.40 9.08 4.77
C SER A 88 28.59 7.60 4.38
N VAL A 89 29.49 6.93 5.11
CA VAL A 89 29.68 5.47 5.03
C VAL A 89 28.37 4.79 5.41
N ASP A 90 27.93 3.83 4.60
CA ASP A 90 26.84 2.92 4.94
C ASP A 90 27.11 2.25 6.30
N PRO A 91 26.25 2.45 7.31
CA PRO A 91 26.38 1.74 8.59
C PRO A 91 26.39 0.21 8.43
N LEU A 92 25.90 -0.31 7.30
CA LEU A 92 25.87 -1.72 6.93
C LEU A 92 26.87 -2.10 5.83
N ALA A 93 27.89 -1.27 5.60
CA ALA A 93 28.96 -1.50 4.61
C ALA A 93 29.56 -2.92 4.66
N GLU A 94 29.67 -3.50 5.86
CA GLU A 94 30.21 -4.84 6.07
C GLU A 94 29.35 -5.97 5.47
N LYS A 95 28.06 -5.73 5.25
CA LYS A 95 27.13 -6.71 4.64
C LYS A 95 27.27 -6.78 3.10
N ALA A 96 27.92 -5.80 2.48
CA ALA A 96 28.17 -5.75 1.04
C ALA A 96 29.66 -5.41 0.75
N PRO A 97 30.61 -6.30 1.13
CA PRO A 97 32.04 -6.02 1.07
C PRO A 97 32.56 -5.78 -0.35
N ASP A 98 31.86 -6.32 -1.35
CA ASP A 98 32.18 -6.16 -2.77
C ASP A 98 31.76 -4.79 -3.34
N TRP A 99 31.10 -3.96 -2.53
CA TRP A 99 30.56 -2.68 -2.94
C TRP A 99 31.12 -1.53 -2.10
N THR A 100 31.23 -0.36 -2.73
CA THR A 100 31.65 0.86 -2.04
C THR A 100 30.59 1.28 -1.02
N PRO A 101 30.98 1.63 0.22
CA PRO A 101 30.04 2.02 1.28
C PRO A 101 29.34 3.36 1.04
N TYR A 102 29.66 4.04 -0.06
CA TYR A 102 29.04 5.32 -0.45
C TYR A 102 28.10 5.15 -1.66
N ARG A 103 27.83 3.93 -2.12
CA ARG A 103 26.98 3.69 -3.28
C ARG A 103 25.54 4.11 -2.99
N ALA A 104 24.87 4.71 -3.97
CA ALA A 104 23.42 4.92 -3.93
C ALA A 104 22.73 3.98 -4.94
N PHE A 105 21.53 3.49 -4.58
CA PHE A 105 20.62 2.77 -5.49
C PHE A 105 21.23 1.61 -6.29
N PHE A 106 22.25 0.91 -5.77
CA PHE A 106 23.04 -0.10 -6.51
C PHE A 106 23.55 0.38 -7.90
N ASN A 107 23.84 1.67 -8.04
CA ASN A 107 24.18 2.30 -9.32
C ASN A 107 23.09 2.21 -10.40
N ASN A 108 21.83 1.95 -10.02
CA ASN A 108 20.69 1.94 -10.92
C ASN A 108 19.49 2.70 -10.31
N PRO A 109 19.56 4.05 -10.25
CA PRO A 109 18.50 4.90 -9.69
C PRO A 109 17.20 4.91 -10.49
N ILE A 110 17.18 4.27 -11.67
CA ILE A 110 15.95 4.07 -12.45
C ILE A 110 15.16 2.87 -11.93
N ARG A 111 15.85 1.88 -11.35
CA ARG A 111 15.25 0.62 -10.88
C ARG A 111 15.12 0.56 -9.36
N TYR A 112 16.06 1.12 -8.62
CA TYR A 112 16.10 1.05 -7.17
C TYR A 112 15.86 2.42 -6.55
N ILE A 113 14.94 2.46 -5.59
CA ILE A 113 14.64 3.62 -4.76
C ILE A 113 15.01 3.19 -3.33
N ASP A 114 15.72 4.05 -2.61
CA ASP A 114 16.17 3.83 -1.24
C ASP A 114 15.57 4.96 -0.38
N PRO A 115 14.33 4.82 0.11
CA PRO A 115 13.62 5.89 0.82
C PRO A 115 14.25 6.27 2.16
N THR A 116 14.95 5.33 2.80
CA THR A 116 15.52 5.48 4.15
C THR A 116 17.04 5.70 4.12
N GLY A 117 17.71 5.27 3.06
CA GLY A 117 19.15 5.23 2.93
C GLY A 117 19.77 3.93 3.46
N MET A 118 19.08 2.78 3.49
CA MET A 118 19.61 1.45 3.85
C MET A 118 18.82 0.32 3.12
N LEU A 119 19.33 -0.92 3.05
CA LEU A 119 18.68 -2.04 2.34
C LEU A 119 18.68 -3.39 3.11
N GLU A 120 17.46 -3.98 3.25
CA GLU A 120 16.95 -5.38 3.23
C GLU A 120 16.32 -5.99 4.51
N ASP A 121 15.05 -6.45 4.54
CA ASP A 121 13.84 -5.70 4.94
C ASP A 121 12.89 -6.57 5.84
N THR A 122 12.68 -6.16 7.09
CA THR A 122 11.67 -6.68 8.02
C THR A 122 10.44 -5.81 7.87
N TYR A 123 9.27 -6.41 7.75
CA TYR A 123 8.00 -5.69 7.66
C TYR A 123 7.11 -5.94 8.88
N GLY A 124 6.29 -4.96 9.23
CA GLY A 124 5.32 -5.02 10.31
C GLY A 124 3.92 -4.61 9.86
N ILE A 125 2.90 -5.41 10.19
CA ILE A 125 1.48 -5.08 9.99
C ILE A 125 0.84 -4.60 11.29
N ASP A 126 0.20 -3.42 11.29
CA ASP A 126 -0.55 -2.92 12.44
C ASP A 126 -2.03 -3.35 12.46
N ASP A 127 -2.71 -3.01 13.55
CA ASP A 127 -4.15 -3.24 13.74
C ASP A 127 -5.02 -2.62 12.62
N ASN A 128 -4.54 -1.58 11.93
CA ASN A 128 -5.25 -0.94 10.83
C ASN A 128 -4.91 -1.56 9.48
N GLY A 129 -4.11 -2.63 9.44
CA GLY A 129 -3.68 -3.29 8.21
C GLY A 129 -2.58 -2.54 7.45
N ASN A 130 -1.99 -1.49 8.04
CA ASN A 130 -0.86 -0.80 7.41
C ASN A 130 0.37 -1.70 7.53
N ILE A 131 1.01 -1.98 6.39
CA ILE A 131 2.30 -2.67 6.35
C ILE A 131 3.40 -1.63 6.25
N ARG A 132 4.39 -1.71 7.13
CA ARG A 132 5.53 -0.81 7.18
C ARG A 132 6.82 -1.58 7.16
N HIS A 133 7.83 -1.01 6.51
CA HIS A 133 9.21 -1.43 6.67
C HIS A 133 9.71 -1.08 8.09
N ILE A 134 10.45 -1.98 8.72
CA ILE A 134 10.89 -1.93 10.13
C ILE A 134 12.41 -1.87 10.25
N ASP A 135 13.13 -2.79 9.59
CA ASP A 135 14.59 -2.83 9.64
C ASP A 135 15.20 -3.69 8.54
N ASP A 136 16.49 -3.52 8.30
CA ASP A 136 17.19 -4.21 7.22
C ASP A 136 17.87 -5.52 7.67
N GLN A 137 17.07 -6.46 8.21
CA GLN A 137 17.52 -7.83 8.48
C GLN A 137 17.20 -8.83 7.34
N LYS A 138 18.24 -9.44 6.76
CA LYS A 138 18.10 -10.53 5.78
C LYS A 138 17.57 -11.81 6.43
N TYR A 139 16.66 -12.47 5.72
CA TYR A 139 16.19 -13.80 6.06
C TYR A 139 16.28 -14.73 4.85
N TYR A 140 16.45 -16.01 5.14
CA TYR A 140 16.51 -17.07 4.15
C TYR A 140 15.58 -18.19 4.58
N ASP A 141 14.90 -18.79 3.62
CA ASP A 141 14.12 -20.00 3.83
C ASP A 141 15.04 -21.22 4.09
N GLU A 142 14.44 -22.38 4.37
CA GLU A 142 15.18 -23.63 4.61
C GLU A 142 15.98 -24.11 3.38
N GLN A 143 15.65 -23.61 2.19
CA GLN A 143 16.32 -23.92 0.94
C GLN A 143 17.43 -22.92 0.60
N GLY A 144 17.59 -21.87 1.41
CA GLY A 144 18.59 -20.81 1.22
C GLY A 144 18.15 -19.71 0.26
N ASN A 145 16.87 -19.64 -0.13
CA ASN A 145 16.33 -18.54 -0.91
C ASN A 145 16.03 -17.36 0.00
N GLU A 146 16.24 -16.15 -0.51
CA GLU A 146 15.96 -14.92 0.23
C GLU A 146 14.45 -14.71 0.40
N VAL A 147 14.05 -14.28 1.60
CA VAL A 147 12.66 -14.04 1.95
C VAL A 147 12.52 -12.76 2.77
N ASP A 148 11.40 -12.06 2.56
CA ASP A 148 10.94 -10.99 3.42
C ASP A 148 10.06 -11.55 4.53
N ARG A 149 10.14 -10.98 5.73
CA ARG A 149 9.30 -11.39 6.86
C ARG A 149 8.32 -10.31 7.23
N LEU A 150 7.05 -10.70 7.36
CA LEU A 150 5.99 -9.86 7.89
C LEU A 150 5.63 -10.32 9.31
N TYR A 151 5.83 -9.42 10.27
CA TYR A 151 5.51 -9.59 11.68
C TYR A 151 4.25 -8.83 12.07
N LYS A 152 3.61 -9.23 13.17
CA LYS A 152 2.63 -8.37 13.84
C LYS A 152 3.34 -7.18 14.48
N MET A 153 2.81 -5.99 14.25
CA MET A 153 3.31 -4.72 14.80
C MET A 153 2.38 -4.19 15.89
N ASP A 154 2.96 -3.67 16.97
CA ASP A 154 2.22 -3.00 18.03
C ASP A 154 1.93 -1.53 17.72
N SER A 155 1.14 -0.88 18.59
CA SER A 155 0.76 0.53 18.47
C SER A 155 1.93 1.54 18.51
N LYS A 156 3.13 1.10 18.91
CA LYS A 156 4.36 1.90 18.96
C LYS A 156 5.35 1.53 17.86
N TYR A 157 4.90 0.80 16.85
CA TYR A 157 5.72 0.28 15.75
C TYR A 157 6.77 -0.75 16.18
N GLY A 158 6.59 -1.36 17.36
CA GLY A 158 7.42 -2.47 17.82
C GLY A 158 6.98 -3.79 17.20
N VAL A 159 7.93 -4.65 16.85
CA VAL A 159 7.69 -6.03 16.40
C VAL A 159 8.33 -7.01 17.37
N ASP A 160 7.60 -8.08 17.72
CA ASP A 160 8.17 -9.20 18.46
C ASP A 160 8.85 -10.16 17.47
N LYS A 161 10.18 -10.05 17.35
CA LYS A 161 10.98 -10.88 16.44
C LYS A 161 10.99 -12.37 16.81
N ASN A 162 10.55 -12.73 18.02
CA ASN A 162 10.38 -14.12 18.45
C ASN A 162 8.93 -14.61 18.30
N GLY A 163 8.02 -13.72 17.89
CA GLY A 163 6.60 -14.02 17.69
C GLY A 163 6.31 -14.64 16.33
N ASP A 164 5.01 -14.75 16.02
CA ASP A 164 4.53 -15.27 14.75
C ASP A 164 4.87 -14.30 13.59
N TYR A 165 5.30 -14.89 12.46
CA TYR A 165 5.57 -14.18 11.21
C TYR A 165 5.12 -15.00 10.00
N VAL A 166 5.06 -14.35 8.84
CA VAL A 166 4.93 -15.02 7.53
C VAL A 166 6.08 -14.58 6.62
N GLU A 167 6.57 -15.52 5.81
CA GLU A 167 7.61 -15.28 4.82
C GLU A 167 7.00 -15.06 3.43
N SER A 168 7.57 -14.09 2.71
CA SER A 168 7.31 -13.82 1.30
C SER A 168 8.61 -14.01 0.52
N ASN A 169 8.55 -14.73 -0.59
CA ASN A 169 9.74 -14.98 -1.39
C ASN A 169 10.16 -13.70 -2.12
N VAL A 170 11.46 -13.43 -2.12
CA VAL A 170 12.01 -12.34 -2.92
C VAL A 170 12.10 -12.80 -4.38
N ARG A 171 11.53 -12.00 -5.28
CA ARG A 171 11.52 -12.23 -6.73
C ARG A 171 12.81 -11.73 -7.36
N ASP A 172 13.04 -12.07 -8.63
CA ASP A 172 14.23 -11.65 -9.40
C ASP A 172 14.42 -10.13 -9.49
N ASP A 173 13.37 -9.35 -9.26
CA ASP A 173 13.42 -7.89 -9.23
C ASP A 173 13.67 -7.29 -7.84
N GLY A 174 13.81 -8.12 -6.82
CA GLY A 174 13.96 -7.71 -5.42
C GLY A 174 12.62 -7.38 -4.74
N SER A 175 11.49 -7.47 -5.45
CA SER A 175 10.17 -7.33 -4.82
C SER A 175 9.74 -8.63 -4.15
N SER A 176 8.76 -8.51 -3.27
CA SER A 176 8.00 -9.61 -2.69
C SER A 176 6.55 -9.18 -2.59
N ILE A 177 5.64 -10.10 -2.29
CA ILE A 177 4.22 -9.74 -2.07
C ILE A 177 4.11 -8.76 -0.88
N VAL A 178 4.96 -8.94 0.15
CA VAL A 178 4.95 -8.09 1.35
C VAL A 178 5.50 -6.69 1.04
N SER A 179 6.60 -6.58 0.29
CA SER A 179 7.16 -5.28 -0.07
C SER A 179 6.25 -4.55 -1.06
N ASP A 180 5.59 -5.25 -1.99
CA ASP A 180 4.56 -4.68 -2.86
C ASP A 180 3.40 -4.09 -2.04
N LEU A 181 2.91 -4.85 -1.04
CA LEU A 181 1.86 -4.36 -0.14
C LEU A 181 2.32 -3.10 0.60
N ALA A 182 3.54 -3.09 1.14
CA ALA A 182 4.09 -1.96 1.87
C ALA A 182 4.22 -0.70 1.00
N HIS A 183 4.58 -0.84 -0.28
CA HIS A 183 4.82 0.27 -1.20
C HIS A 183 3.58 0.71 -2.01
N SER A 184 2.49 -0.04 -1.95
CA SER A 184 1.28 0.22 -2.74
C SER A 184 0.38 1.36 -2.24
N VAL A 185 0.75 2.03 -1.15
CA VAL A 185 -0.09 3.02 -0.44
C VAL A 185 -0.61 4.10 -1.39
N LYS A 186 -1.93 4.12 -1.58
CA LYS A 186 -2.63 5.23 -2.25
C LYS A 186 -3.74 5.76 -1.37
N THR A 187 -3.67 7.04 -1.01
CA THR A 187 -4.76 7.71 -0.31
C THR A 187 -5.89 8.00 -1.30
N LYS A 188 -7.09 7.50 -1.00
CA LYS A 188 -8.26 7.63 -1.87
C LYS A 188 -9.47 8.08 -1.06
N GLN A 189 -10.20 9.05 -1.58
CA GLN A 189 -11.49 9.46 -1.04
C GLN A 189 -12.60 8.55 -1.56
N TYR A 190 -13.42 8.05 -0.65
CA TYR A 190 -14.60 7.25 -0.91
C TYR A 190 -15.83 8.06 -0.53
N GLY A 191 -16.79 8.19 -1.45
CA GLY A 191 -18.08 8.84 -1.20
C GLY A 191 -19.16 7.83 -0.85
N THR A 192 -20.08 8.21 0.04
CA THR A 192 -21.35 7.50 0.24
C THR A 192 -22.53 8.29 -0.34
N SER A 193 -23.57 7.57 -0.76
CA SER A 193 -24.69 7.99 -1.61
C SER A 193 -25.56 9.18 -1.10
N GLU A 194 -26.48 9.61 -1.98
CA GLU A 194 -27.34 10.81 -2.09
C GLU A 194 -28.11 11.32 -0.85
N ILE A 195 -27.95 10.75 0.34
CA ILE A 195 -28.65 11.19 1.56
C ILE A 195 -27.65 11.23 2.72
N GLY A 196 -26.83 12.29 2.77
CA GLY A 196 -26.02 12.59 3.98
C GLY A 196 -24.52 12.35 3.90
N GLY A 197 -23.89 12.46 2.72
CA GLY A 197 -22.66 13.26 2.53
C GLY A 197 -21.41 13.01 3.39
N SER A 198 -21.16 11.80 3.88
CA SER A 198 -19.87 11.49 4.52
C SER A 198 -18.89 10.92 3.50
N THR A 199 -17.91 11.72 3.09
CA THR A 199 -16.70 11.25 2.41
C THR A 199 -15.70 10.77 3.46
N PHE A 200 -15.12 9.58 3.26
CA PHE A 200 -14.03 9.09 4.10
C PHE A 200 -12.77 8.85 3.26
N THR A 201 -11.61 9.04 3.87
CA THR A 201 -10.31 8.91 3.20
C THR A 201 -9.62 7.66 3.69
N ALA A 202 -9.29 6.74 2.79
CA ALA A 202 -8.64 5.47 3.11
C ALA A 202 -7.27 5.37 2.44
N ASN A 203 -6.35 4.63 3.05
CA ASN A 203 -5.16 4.14 2.37
C ASN A 203 -5.44 2.77 1.73
N GLU A 204 -5.14 2.65 0.45
CA GLU A 204 -5.29 1.41 -0.33
C GLU A 204 -3.95 0.66 -0.34
N TYR A 205 -3.95 -0.59 0.15
CA TYR A 205 -2.78 -1.49 0.16
C TYR A 205 -3.09 -2.70 -0.71
N ILE A 206 -2.38 -2.87 -1.83
CA ILE A 206 -2.63 -3.91 -2.83
C ILE A 206 -1.32 -4.48 -3.37
N ALA A 207 -1.24 -5.80 -3.42
CA ALA A 207 -0.23 -6.51 -4.18
C ALA A 207 -0.86 -7.47 -5.19
N TYR A 208 -0.09 -7.78 -6.21
CA TYR A 208 -0.41 -8.77 -7.23
C TYR A 208 0.58 -9.92 -7.11
N ALA A 209 0.10 -11.14 -7.35
CA ALA A 209 0.92 -12.33 -7.34
C ALA A 209 0.56 -13.24 -8.52
N ASP A 210 1.55 -13.92 -9.06
CA ASP A 210 1.35 -14.89 -10.13
C ASP A 210 0.65 -16.16 -9.61
N GLY A 211 0.01 -16.89 -10.53
CA GLY A 211 -0.61 -18.19 -10.27
C GLY A 211 0.29 -19.18 -9.53
N SER A 212 1.60 -19.13 -9.78
CA SER A 212 2.61 -19.98 -9.14
C SER A 212 2.85 -19.66 -7.66
N GLU A 213 2.60 -18.43 -7.21
CA GLU A 213 2.80 -17.94 -5.83
C GLU A 213 1.59 -18.22 -4.91
N LYS A 214 0.61 -18.95 -5.43
CA LYS A 214 -0.59 -19.45 -4.74
C LYS A 214 -0.47 -19.72 -3.23
N ASN A 215 0.47 -20.55 -2.82
CA ASN A 215 0.57 -20.98 -1.43
C ASN A 215 1.03 -19.82 -0.53
N GLU A 216 1.88 -18.97 -1.08
CA GLU A 216 2.42 -17.81 -0.41
C GLU A 216 1.36 -16.73 -0.20
N VAL A 217 0.63 -16.35 -1.26
CA VAL A 217 -0.42 -15.33 -1.16
C VAL A 217 -1.53 -15.73 -0.17
N ASN A 218 -1.88 -17.02 -0.10
CA ASN A 218 -2.84 -17.52 0.89
C ASN A 218 -2.30 -17.42 2.33
N ARG A 219 -1.01 -17.71 2.55
CA ARG A 219 -0.38 -17.58 3.88
C ARG A 219 -0.33 -16.13 4.33
N ILE A 220 0.05 -15.22 3.42
CA ILE A 220 0.11 -13.77 3.70
C ILE A 220 -1.29 -13.23 3.99
N TYR A 221 -2.30 -13.59 3.19
CA TYR A 221 -3.70 -13.25 3.46
C TYR A 221 -4.17 -13.71 4.83
N ASP A 222 -3.92 -14.98 5.18
CA ASP A 222 -4.30 -15.53 6.49
C ASP A 222 -3.60 -14.81 7.64
N PHE A 223 -2.31 -14.50 7.47
CA PHE A 223 -1.54 -13.78 8.47
C PHE A 223 -2.07 -12.36 8.68
N ALA A 224 -2.29 -11.62 7.59
CA ALA A 224 -2.75 -10.24 7.63
C ALA A 224 -4.17 -10.13 8.21
N ALA A 225 -5.08 -11.02 7.82
CA ALA A 225 -6.44 -11.07 8.33
C ALA A 225 -6.52 -11.42 9.83
N LYS A 226 -5.58 -12.20 10.36
CA LYS A 226 -5.52 -12.56 11.79
C LYS A 226 -4.88 -11.50 12.66
N ASN A 227 -3.94 -10.73 12.09
CA ASN A 227 -3.10 -9.80 12.84
C ASN A 227 -3.49 -8.33 12.65
N SER A 228 -4.60 -8.06 11.96
CA SER A 228 -5.20 -6.74 11.84
C SER A 228 -6.70 -6.77 12.18
N LYS A 229 -7.28 -5.59 12.42
CA LYS A 229 -8.70 -5.36 12.70
C LYS A 229 -9.48 -4.89 11.47
N VAL A 230 -8.85 -4.89 10.30
CA VAL A 230 -9.48 -4.50 9.03
C VAL A 230 -9.72 -5.73 8.15
N GLU A 231 -10.76 -5.67 7.33
CA GLU A 231 -11.04 -6.73 6.37
C GLU A 231 -10.01 -6.72 5.24
N TRP A 232 -9.55 -7.92 4.89
CA TRP A 232 -8.64 -8.18 3.78
C TRP A 232 -9.40 -8.90 2.69
N GLY A 233 -9.09 -8.57 1.43
CA GLY A 233 -9.59 -9.27 0.25
C GLY A 233 -8.49 -10.08 -0.43
N LEU A 234 -8.87 -11.23 -0.98
CA LEU A 234 -8.06 -12.03 -1.91
C LEU A 234 -8.92 -12.46 -3.09
N ILE A 235 -8.48 -12.11 -4.29
CA ILE A 235 -9.18 -12.34 -5.55
C ILE A 235 -8.27 -13.15 -6.46
N GLY A 236 -8.81 -14.23 -7.04
CA GLY A 236 -8.14 -14.96 -8.12
C GLY A 236 -8.80 -14.65 -9.46
N PHE A 237 -7.99 -14.30 -10.47
CA PHE A 237 -8.46 -13.90 -11.80
C PHE A 237 -7.51 -14.38 -12.90
N ASN A 238 -8.02 -14.47 -14.13
CA ASN A 238 -7.14 -14.63 -15.30
C ASN A 238 -6.81 -13.25 -15.88
N ASP A 239 -5.56 -13.03 -16.30
CA ASP A 239 -5.20 -11.86 -17.09
C ASP A 239 -5.77 -11.93 -18.52
N LYS A 240 -5.49 -10.93 -19.35
CA LYS A 240 -5.94 -10.89 -20.76
C LYS A 240 -5.36 -12.02 -21.61
N ASN A 241 -4.25 -12.59 -21.19
CA ASN A 241 -3.54 -13.67 -21.89
C ASN A 241 -3.98 -15.06 -21.38
N GLY A 242 -4.85 -15.11 -20.37
CA GLY A 242 -5.32 -16.36 -19.75
C GLY A 242 -4.43 -16.88 -18.64
N ASN A 243 -3.41 -16.14 -18.22
CA ASN A 243 -2.56 -16.52 -17.09
C ASN A 243 -3.32 -16.26 -15.79
N PHE A 244 -3.27 -17.21 -14.88
CA PHE A 244 -3.94 -17.08 -13.59
C PHE A 244 -3.10 -16.24 -12.61
N ASN A 245 -3.74 -15.31 -11.91
CA ASN A 245 -3.11 -14.34 -11.01
C ASN A 245 -3.98 -14.12 -9.76
N TYR A 246 -3.36 -13.53 -8.74
CA TYR A 246 -3.99 -13.13 -7.50
C TYR A 246 -3.86 -11.62 -7.28
N GLN A 247 -4.84 -11.05 -6.61
CA GLN A 247 -4.79 -9.74 -6.01
C GLN A 247 -5.11 -9.88 -4.53
N ILE A 248 -4.28 -9.31 -3.67
CA ILE A 248 -4.46 -9.27 -2.22
C ILE A 248 -4.43 -7.82 -1.76
N GLY A 249 -5.26 -7.46 -0.77
CA GLY A 249 -5.20 -6.10 -0.22
C GLY A 249 -6.22 -5.77 0.86
N THR A 250 -6.08 -4.56 1.40
CA THR A 250 -6.98 -3.96 2.40
C THR A 250 -7.08 -2.44 2.23
N LEU A 251 -8.02 -1.82 2.94
CA LEU A 251 -8.18 -0.39 3.07
C LEU A 251 -7.88 -0.08 4.53
N GLY A 252 -6.81 0.66 4.78
CA GLY A 252 -6.23 0.88 6.10
C GLY A 252 -7.05 1.80 7.00
N LEU A 253 -8.31 1.46 7.24
CA LEU A 253 -9.30 2.24 7.98
C LEU A 253 -9.67 1.52 9.28
N GLY A 254 -8.95 1.84 10.35
CA GLY A 254 -9.33 1.39 11.69
C GLY A 254 -10.65 2.02 12.15
N GLY A 255 -11.57 1.19 12.66
CA GLY A 255 -12.73 1.66 13.44
C GLY A 255 -14.09 1.71 12.73
N LEU A 256 -14.23 1.13 11.53
CA LEU A 256 -15.55 0.92 10.91
C LEU A 256 -15.77 -0.58 10.71
N ASP A 257 -16.51 -1.20 11.64
CA ASP A 257 -17.05 -2.55 11.47
C ASP A 257 -17.93 -2.56 10.21
N GLY A 258 -17.46 -3.19 9.13
CA GLY A 258 -18.27 -3.50 7.95
C GLY A 258 -17.93 -2.80 6.62
N GLN A 259 -16.78 -2.15 6.45
CA GLN A 259 -16.51 -1.36 5.23
C GLN A 259 -15.38 -1.82 4.32
N PHE A 260 -15.16 -3.13 4.25
CA PHE A 260 -14.51 -3.71 3.08
C PHE A 260 -15.42 -4.73 2.36
N GLY A 261 -16.74 -4.63 2.55
CA GLY A 261 -17.66 -5.14 1.56
C GLY A 261 -17.48 -4.38 0.24
N LEU A 262 -16.64 -4.92 -0.65
CA LEU A 262 -16.51 -4.85 -2.13
C LEU A 262 -16.96 -3.62 -2.94
N SER A 263 -17.83 -2.76 -2.42
CA SER A 263 -18.06 -1.38 -2.86
C SER A 263 -16.77 -0.53 -2.90
N SER A 264 -15.75 -0.94 -2.15
CA SER A 264 -14.48 -0.23 -2.03
C SER A 264 -13.25 -1.07 -2.42
N SER A 265 -13.44 -2.34 -2.83
CA SER A 265 -12.41 -3.07 -3.56
C SER A 265 -12.15 -2.28 -4.85
N PRO A 266 -11.02 -1.58 -4.93
CA PRO A 266 -10.85 -0.44 -5.80
C PRO A 266 -10.84 -0.98 -7.21
N SER A 267 -11.99 -0.83 -7.87
CA SER A 267 -12.10 -0.87 -9.32
C SER A 267 -11.18 -1.93 -9.92
N LEU A 268 -11.52 -3.21 -9.78
CA LEU A 268 -10.98 -4.21 -10.71
C LEU A 268 -11.04 -3.55 -12.08
N PRO A 269 -9.89 -3.24 -12.70
CA PRO A 269 -9.92 -2.65 -14.02
C PRO A 269 -10.77 -3.61 -14.84
N ARG A 270 -11.81 -3.14 -15.52
CA ARG A 270 -12.62 -3.98 -16.43
C ARG A 270 -11.76 -4.71 -17.48
N SER A 271 -10.48 -4.35 -17.56
CA SER A 271 -9.42 -4.94 -18.36
C SER A 271 -8.72 -6.16 -17.75
N MET A 272 -8.90 -6.48 -16.47
CA MET A 272 -8.48 -7.76 -15.87
C MET A 272 -9.55 -8.80 -16.22
N GLY A 273 -9.15 -10.01 -16.61
CA GLY A 273 -10.06 -11.01 -17.21
C GLY A 273 -11.10 -11.57 -16.22
N GLN A 274 -11.72 -12.69 -16.58
CA GLN A 274 -12.78 -13.29 -15.75
C GLN A 274 -12.27 -13.62 -14.34
N GLY A 275 -12.89 -13.02 -13.33
CA GLY A 275 -12.65 -13.38 -11.93
C GLY A 275 -13.08 -14.83 -11.69
N LEU A 276 -12.21 -15.64 -11.10
CA LEU A 276 -12.51 -17.04 -10.81
C LEU A 276 -13.08 -17.20 -9.40
N TYR A 277 -12.58 -16.47 -8.42
CA TYR A 277 -13.11 -16.50 -7.06
C TYR A 277 -12.72 -15.25 -6.27
N SER A 278 -13.49 -14.99 -5.22
CA SER A 278 -13.27 -13.89 -4.28
C SER A 278 -13.42 -14.44 -2.86
N ILE A 279 -12.50 -14.06 -1.97
CA ILE A 279 -12.63 -14.26 -0.54
C ILE A 279 -12.30 -12.95 0.18
N HIS A 280 -13.01 -12.66 1.26
CA HIS A 280 -12.68 -11.55 2.15
C HIS A 280 -12.79 -11.97 3.63
N SER A 281 -12.17 -11.21 4.55
CA SER A 281 -12.12 -11.54 5.97
C SER A 281 -13.01 -10.65 6.84
N HIS A 282 -13.48 -11.13 7.98
CA HIS A 282 -14.13 -10.30 9.01
C HIS A 282 -13.41 -10.47 10.35
N PRO A 283 -12.34 -9.71 10.59
CA PRO A 283 -11.63 -9.78 11.87
C PRO A 283 -12.51 -9.27 13.01
N GLY A 284 -12.33 -9.84 14.21
CA GLY A 284 -13.11 -9.45 15.40
C GLY A 284 -14.52 -10.03 15.49
N GLU A 285 -15.03 -10.66 14.42
CA GLU A 285 -16.40 -11.19 14.38
C GLU A 285 -16.45 -12.73 14.45
N ASN A 286 -17.40 -13.30 15.20
CA ASN A 286 -17.50 -14.75 15.45
C ASN A 286 -18.52 -15.45 14.54
N GLY A 287 -18.10 -15.72 13.30
CA GLY A 287 -18.88 -16.54 12.37
C GLY A 287 -20.21 -15.91 11.92
N TYR A 288 -20.82 -16.52 10.91
CA TYR A 288 -21.93 -15.93 10.17
C TYR A 288 -23.22 -15.72 11.00
N GLN A 289 -23.52 -16.62 11.94
CA GLN A 289 -24.80 -16.61 12.67
C GLN A 289 -24.86 -15.64 13.87
N ASN A 290 -23.73 -15.06 14.29
CA ASN A 290 -23.67 -14.12 15.41
C ASN A 290 -23.65 -12.66 14.95
N ARG A 291 -24.08 -12.37 13.71
CA ARG A 291 -24.11 -11.03 13.12
C ARG A 291 -25.49 -10.38 13.27
N LEU A 292 -25.51 -9.09 13.65
CA LEU A 292 -26.73 -8.28 13.71
C LEU A 292 -27.00 -7.49 12.40
N GLU A 293 -25.99 -7.07 11.62
CA GLU A 293 -26.22 -6.13 10.50
C GLU A 293 -25.47 -6.43 9.17
N SER A 294 -24.31 -7.10 9.18
CA SER A 294 -23.43 -7.23 7.98
C SER A 294 -23.80 -8.35 6.97
N VAL A 295 -24.57 -9.37 7.39
CA VAL A 295 -24.98 -10.50 6.54
C VAL A 295 -25.83 -10.08 5.32
N TYR A 296 -26.65 -9.03 5.46
CA TYR A 296 -27.49 -8.54 4.35
C TYR A 296 -26.65 -7.91 3.22
N GLY A 297 -25.54 -7.25 3.56
CA GLY A 297 -24.59 -6.73 2.58
C GLY A 297 -23.99 -7.86 1.77
N ASP A 298 -23.35 -8.83 2.44
CA ASP A 298 -22.63 -9.92 1.78
C ASP A 298 -23.56 -10.86 0.99
N SER A 299 -24.76 -11.14 1.50
CA SER A 299 -25.77 -11.96 0.80
C SER A 299 -26.37 -11.27 -0.42
N SER A 300 -26.32 -9.94 -0.51
CA SER A 300 -26.69 -9.18 -1.71
C SER A 300 -25.52 -9.06 -2.70
N VAL A 301 -24.31 -8.87 -2.18
CA VAL A 301 -23.08 -8.67 -2.95
C VAL A 301 -22.59 -9.98 -3.55
N GLY A 302 -22.46 -11.05 -2.77
CA GLY A 302 -21.95 -12.34 -3.25
C GLY A 302 -22.64 -12.85 -4.52
N PRO A 303 -23.99 -12.91 -4.57
CA PRO A 303 -24.72 -13.28 -5.77
C PRO A 303 -24.50 -12.32 -6.94
N HIS A 304 -24.38 -11.02 -6.68
CA HIS A 304 -24.05 -10.03 -7.71
C HIS A 304 -22.68 -10.33 -8.35
N TYR A 305 -21.66 -10.65 -7.54
CA TYR A 305 -20.33 -11.02 -8.03
C TYR A 305 -20.36 -12.30 -8.87
N LEU A 306 -21.07 -13.33 -8.40
CA LEU A 306 -21.20 -14.61 -9.10
C LEU A 306 -21.99 -14.48 -10.42
N ASN A 307 -23.06 -13.67 -10.45
CA ASN A 307 -23.92 -13.55 -11.63
C ASN A 307 -23.42 -12.52 -12.65
N ASN A 308 -22.91 -11.36 -12.21
CA ASN A 308 -22.59 -10.24 -13.10
C ASN A 308 -21.11 -10.13 -13.45
N LEU A 309 -20.22 -10.60 -12.58
CA LEU A 309 -18.76 -10.47 -12.77
C LEU A 309 -18.07 -11.79 -13.13
N GLY A 310 -18.83 -12.87 -13.27
CA GLY A 310 -18.33 -14.16 -13.76
C GLY A 310 -17.56 -15.00 -12.75
N TYR A 311 -17.62 -14.64 -11.46
CA TYR A 311 -16.98 -15.39 -10.39
C TYR A 311 -17.58 -16.79 -10.23
N LYS A 312 -16.73 -17.79 -9.97
CA LYS A 312 -17.18 -19.17 -9.72
C LYS A 312 -17.47 -19.43 -8.25
N SER A 313 -16.87 -18.66 -7.34
CA SER A 313 -17.10 -18.80 -5.90
C SER A 313 -16.89 -17.48 -5.16
N TYR A 314 -17.70 -17.29 -4.11
CA TYR A 314 -17.63 -16.17 -3.18
C TYR A 314 -17.54 -16.72 -1.76
N GLN A 315 -16.49 -16.32 -1.03
CA GLN A 315 -16.21 -16.84 0.30
C GLN A 315 -15.97 -15.73 1.32
N ILE A 316 -16.26 -16.04 2.57
CA ILE A 316 -16.14 -15.13 3.71
C ILE A 316 -15.35 -15.85 4.78
N TYR A 317 -14.24 -15.28 5.22
CA TYR A 317 -13.36 -15.83 6.23
C TYR A 317 -13.53 -15.10 7.58
N PHE A 318 -13.67 -15.84 8.67
CA PHE A 318 -13.69 -15.30 10.03
C PHE A 318 -12.39 -15.72 10.75
N PRO A 319 -11.42 -14.80 10.92
CA PRO A 319 -10.15 -15.10 11.57
C PRO A 319 -10.27 -15.52 13.03
N SER A 320 -11.27 -15.00 13.74
CA SER A 320 -11.55 -15.23 15.17
C SER A 320 -11.76 -16.71 15.53
N ASP A 321 -12.48 -17.44 14.68
CA ASP A 321 -12.83 -18.86 14.88
C ASP A 321 -12.27 -19.77 13.77
N ASN A 322 -11.47 -19.18 12.88
CA ASN A 322 -10.83 -19.82 11.74
C ASN A 322 -11.80 -20.52 10.77
N LYS A 323 -13.04 -20.04 10.63
CA LYS A 323 -14.05 -20.64 9.74
C LYS A 323 -14.24 -19.86 8.45
N THR A 324 -14.67 -20.56 7.40
CA THR A 324 -15.04 -19.94 6.13
C THR A 324 -16.44 -20.33 5.71
N TRP A 325 -17.18 -19.34 5.23
CA TRP A 325 -18.52 -19.47 4.68
C TRP A 325 -18.49 -19.23 3.18
N GLY A 326 -19.29 -19.98 2.43
CA GLY A 326 -19.47 -19.80 1.00
C GLY A 326 -20.86 -19.25 0.72
N ILE A 327 -20.97 -18.32 -0.21
CA ILE A 327 -22.25 -17.83 -0.73
C ILE A 327 -22.38 -18.30 -2.17
N ASP A 328 -23.53 -18.87 -2.50
CA ASP A 328 -23.86 -19.28 -3.87
C ASP A 328 -24.52 -18.16 -4.68
N ARG A 329 -24.76 -18.42 -5.98
CA ARG A 329 -25.32 -17.43 -6.90
C ARG A 329 -26.75 -16.96 -6.58
N TYR A 330 -27.40 -17.59 -5.60
CA TYR A 330 -28.74 -17.26 -5.14
C TYR A 330 -28.74 -16.63 -3.74
N GLY A 331 -27.56 -16.40 -3.16
CA GLY A 331 -27.42 -15.84 -1.82
C GLY A 331 -27.55 -16.89 -0.71
N ARG A 332 -27.53 -18.18 -1.05
CA ARG A 332 -27.58 -19.25 -0.04
C ARG A 332 -26.20 -19.51 0.51
N GLU A 333 -26.14 -19.69 1.82
CA GLU A 333 -24.89 -19.81 2.56
C GLU A 333 -24.55 -21.26 2.90
N SER A 334 -23.27 -21.55 3.01
CA SER A 334 -22.76 -22.84 3.49
C SER A 334 -21.59 -22.65 4.44
N ALA A 335 -21.72 -23.19 5.64
CA ALA A 335 -20.74 -23.09 6.72
C ALA A 335 -19.57 -24.04 6.53
N ASN A 336 -18.38 -23.63 7.00
CA ASN A 336 -17.17 -24.46 6.99
C ASN A 336 -16.87 -25.08 5.63
N VAL A 337 -17.21 -24.35 4.57
CA VAL A 337 -16.78 -24.76 3.24
C VAL A 337 -15.28 -24.84 3.27
N LYS A 338 -14.75 -25.95 2.72
CA LYS A 338 -13.33 -26.04 2.44
C LYS A 338 -13.03 -24.78 1.64
N ARG A 339 -12.22 -23.88 2.23
CA ARG A 339 -11.75 -22.74 1.48
C ARG A 339 -11.23 -23.30 0.20
N ILE A 340 -11.60 -22.66 -0.90
CA ILE A 340 -10.90 -22.98 -2.12
C ILE A 340 -9.57 -22.23 -2.00
N ARG A 341 -8.75 -22.70 -1.04
CA ARG A 341 -7.31 -22.63 -1.04
C ARG A 341 -6.98 -23.44 -2.26
N PHE A 342 -6.95 -22.72 -3.36
CA PHE A 342 -6.09 -23.12 -4.42
C PHE A 342 -4.73 -23.04 -3.74
#